data_AF-Q19A04-F1
#
_entry.id   AF-Q19A04-F1
#
_cell.length_a   1.000
_cell.length_b   1.000
_cell.length_c   1.000
_cell.angle_alpha   90.00
_cell.angle_beta   90.00
_cell.angle_gamma   90.00
#
_symmetry.space_group_name_H-M   'P 1'
#
loop_
_entity.id
_entity.type
_entity.pdbx_description
1 polymer ?
#
loop_
_entity_poly.entity_id
_entity_poly.type
_entity_poly.pdbx_seq_one_letter_code
_entity_poly.pdbx_strand_id
1 'polypeptide(L)'
;MYILVTGGAGFIGSNFLLYFFEKNPDAKIINLDFLTYASNISNLNKLKNNPNYVFIQGDISDVFLVNEIFSKYKINAVINFAAESHVDNSIKNPDIFIKTNIYGTWNLLNSAYKTWFLEPFLKKDEFKQKFLLSNKYR
;
A
#
# COMPACT_ATOMS: atom_id res chain seq x y z
N MET A 1 -2.09 -14.17 4.17
CA MET A 1 -2.19 -12.80 4.67
C MET A 1 -1.54 -11.89 3.66
N TYR A 2 -2.20 -10.81 3.26
CA TYR A 2 -1.70 -9.89 2.24
C TYR A 2 -1.34 -8.54 2.84
N ILE A 3 -0.28 -7.94 2.30
CA ILE A 3 0.19 -6.59 2.63
C ILE A 3 -0.14 -5.70 1.45
N LEU A 4 -0.87 -4.62 1.68
CA LEU A 4 -1.01 -3.57 0.68
C LEU A 4 0.16 -2.60 0.84
N VAL A 5 0.96 -2.46 -0.19
CA VAL A 5 1.96 -1.40 -0.31
C VAL A 5 1.45 -0.43 -1.36
N THR A 6 1.43 0.86 -1.04
CA THR A 6 1.07 1.90 -2.03
C THR A 6 2.31 2.71 -2.40
N GLY A 7 2.38 3.22 -3.63
CA GLY A 7 3.51 4.01 -4.09
C GLY A 7 4.80 3.18 -4.25
N GLY A 8 4.66 1.87 -4.44
CA GLY A 8 5.79 0.94 -4.48
C GLY A 8 6.66 1.04 -5.74
N ALA A 9 6.24 1.76 -6.78
CA ALA A 9 7.09 2.04 -7.95
C ALA A 9 7.93 3.32 -7.79
N GLY A 10 7.67 4.12 -6.75
CA GLY A 10 8.48 5.28 -6.39
C GLY A 10 9.83 4.92 -5.78
N PHE A 11 10.64 5.93 -5.46
CA PHE A 11 12.02 5.74 -4.97
C PHE A 11 12.10 4.93 -3.68
N ILE A 12 11.42 5.36 -2.61
CA ILE A 12 11.45 4.68 -1.31
C ILE A 12 10.66 3.36 -1.37
N GLY A 13 9.46 3.40 -1.97
CA GLY A 13 8.58 2.23 -2.05
C GLY A 13 9.20 1.03 -2.77
N SER A 14 9.93 1.27 -3.86
CA SER A 14 10.56 0.18 -4.62
C SER A 14 11.73 -0.45 -3.86
N ASN A 15 12.58 0.36 -3.23
CA ASN A 15 13.65 -0.14 -2.37
C ASN A 15 13.09 -0.93 -1.18
N PHE A 16 12.01 -0.42 -0.55
CA PHE A 16 11.30 -1.13 0.50
C PHE A 16 10.82 -2.50 0.02
N LEU A 17 10.14 -2.58 -1.12
CA LEU A 17 9.62 -3.85 -1.64
C LEU A 17 10.74 -4.86 -1.90
N LEU A 18 11.83 -4.44 -2.54
CA LEU A 18 12.97 -5.31 -2.83
C LEU A 18 13.61 -5.85 -1.54
N TYR A 19 13.88 -4.98 -0.57
CA TYR A 19 14.44 -5.35 0.71
C TYR A 19 13.48 -6.25 1.52
N PHE A 20 12.19 -5.91 1.52
CA PHE A 20 11.19 -6.61 2.30
C PHE A 20 10.99 -8.04 1.81
N PHE A 21 10.99 -8.27 0.49
CA PHE A 21 10.96 -9.61 -0.09
C PHE A 21 12.24 -10.41 0.18
N GLU A 22 13.41 -9.77 0.21
CA GLU A 22 14.66 -10.44 0.59
C GLU A 22 14.58 -11.01 2.01
N LYS A 23 13.98 -10.26 2.95
CA LYS A 23 13.84 -10.69 4.35
C LYS A 23 12.62 -11.56 4.61
N ASN A 24 11.59 -11.48 3.76
CA ASN A 24 10.33 -12.19 3.91
C ASN A 24 9.90 -12.81 2.56
N PRO A 25 10.56 -13.89 2.09
CA PRO A 25 10.31 -14.46 0.75
C PRO A 25 8.87 -14.96 0.55
N ASP A 26 8.22 -15.39 1.63
CA ASP A 26 6.85 -15.92 1.64
C ASP A 26 5.78 -14.85 1.81
N ALA A 27 6.18 -13.58 1.98
CA ALA A 27 5.23 -12.49 2.13
C ALA A 27 4.42 -12.28 0.85
N LYS A 28 3.10 -12.10 0.97
CA LYS A 28 2.22 -11.79 -0.16
C LYS A 28 1.94 -10.29 -0.19
N ILE A 29 2.35 -9.64 -1.27
CA ILE A 29 2.27 -8.18 -1.41
C ILE A 29 1.42 -7.81 -2.61
N ILE A 30 0.47 -6.91 -2.37
CA ILE A 30 -0.25 -6.16 -3.39
C ILE A 30 0.38 -4.77 -3.44
N ASN A 31 0.99 -4.41 -4.56
CA ASN A 31 1.52 -3.07 -4.79
C ASN A 31 0.54 -2.25 -5.64
N LEU A 32 -0.04 -1.21 -5.05
CA LEU A 32 -0.89 -0.24 -5.74
C LEU A 32 -0.09 1.03 -6.04
N ASP A 33 0.09 1.35 -7.32
CA ASP A 33 0.81 2.55 -7.73
C ASP A 33 0.11 3.23 -8.90
N PHE A 34 0.02 4.57 -8.86
CA PHE A 34 -0.65 5.32 -9.92
C PHE A 34 0.24 5.50 -11.17
N LEU A 35 1.54 5.19 -11.06
CA LEU A 35 2.55 5.43 -12.09
C LEU A 35 2.60 6.90 -12.54
N THR A 36 2.80 7.79 -11.58
CA THR A 36 3.04 9.21 -11.88
C THR A 36 4.45 9.42 -12.43
N TYR A 37 4.82 10.68 -12.71
CA TYR A 37 6.16 11.05 -13.16
C TYR A 37 7.28 10.61 -12.20
N ALA A 38 6.97 10.40 -10.92
CA ALA A 38 7.92 10.00 -9.88
C ALA A 38 8.09 8.47 -9.77
N SER A 39 7.33 7.70 -10.55
CA SER A 39 7.33 6.23 -10.52
C SER A 39 8.11 5.65 -11.69
N ASN A 40 8.83 4.55 -11.45
CA ASN A 40 9.49 3.79 -12.50
C ASN A 40 9.28 2.29 -12.29
N ILE A 41 8.47 1.67 -13.14
CA ILE A 41 8.16 0.23 -13.05
C ILE A 41 9.41 -0.65 -13.19
N SER A 42 10.46 -0.16 -13.86
CA SER A 42 11.71 -0.91 -14.03
C SER A 42 12.44 -1.15 -12.70
N ASN A 43 12.18 -0.33 -11.67
CA ASN A 43 12.67 -0.56 -10.30
C ASN A 43 12.19 -1.90 -9.73
N LEU A 44 11.06 -2.42 -10.23
CA LEU A 44 10.38 -3.61 -9.74
C LEU A 44 10.61 -4.84 -10.63
N ASN A 45 11.50 -4.75 -11.63
CA ASN A 45 11.78 -5.86 -12.56
C ASN A 45 12.18 -7.16 -11.84
N LYS A 46 12.88 -7.08 -10.71
CA LYS A 46 13.25 -8.25 -9.89
C LYS A 46 12.04 -8.99 -9.30
N LEU A 47 10.89 -8.33 -9.19
CA LEU A 47 9.66 -8.87 -8.63
C LEU A 47 8.65 -9.32 -9.69
N LYS A 48 8.89 -9.03 -10.98
CA LYS A 48 7.93 -9.25 -12.08
C LYS A 48 7.39 -10.68 -12.16
N ASN A 49 8.23 -11.67 -11.87
CA ASN A 49 7.88 -13.09 -11.93
C ASN A 49 7.66 -13.71 -10.55
N ASN A 50 7.62 -12.91 -9.48
CA ASN A 50 7.39 -13.43 -8.13
C ASN A 50 5.89 -13.73 -7.96
N PRO A 51 5.48 -14.99 -7.69
CA PRO A 51 4.07 -15.35 -7.56
C PRO A 51 3.39 -14.73 -6.33
N ASN A 52 4.17 -14.27 -5.35
CA ASN A 52 3.68 -13.59 -4.15
C ASN A 52 3.59 -12.07 -4.33
N TYR A 53 3.94 -11.54 -5.51
CA TYR A 53 3.87 -10.12 -5.84
C TYR A 53 2.78 -9.86 -6.88
N VAL A 54 1.87 -8.93 -6.56
CA VAL A 54 0.85 -8.47 -7.49
C VAL A 54 0.99 -6.97 -7.65
N PHE A 55 1.12 -6.51 -8.90
CA PHE A 55 1.08 -5.08 -9.22
C PHE A 55 -0.32 -4.69 -9.70
N ILE A 56 -0.84 -3.59 -9.16
CA ILE A 56 -2.09 -2.97 -9.58
C ILE A 56 -1.79 -1.51 -9.89
N GLN A 57 -2.05 -1.12 -11.14
CA GLN A 57 -1.96 0.28 -11.53
C GLN A 57 -3.27 0.99 -11.14
N GLY A 58 -3.18 2.05 -10.35
CA GLY A 58 -4.34 2.84 -9.95
C GLY A 58 -4.03 3.85 -8.84
N ASP A 59 -5.00 4.70 -8.55
CA ASP A 59 -4.87 5.79 -7.58
C ASP A 59 -5.50 5.38 -6.23
N ILE A 60 -4.82 5.72 -5.13
CA ILE A 60 -5.36 5.55 -3.77
C ILE A 60 -6.59 6.46 -3.51
N SER A 61 -6.77 7.50 -4.31
CA SER A 61 -7.96 8.35 -4.26
C SER A 61 -9.21 7.70 -4.88
N ASP A 62 -9.06 6.59 -5.63
CA ASP A 62 -10.17 5.80 -6.13
C ASP A 62 -10.73 4.88 -5.03
N VAL A 63 -11.84 5.30 -4.43
CA VAL A 63 -12.50 4.58 -3.36
C VAL A 63 -13.02 3.20 -3.78
N PHE A 64 -13.42 3.02 -5.04
CA PHE A 64 -13.95 1.74 -5.52
C PHE A 64 -12.82 0.73 -5.67
N LEU A 65 -11.71 1.14 -6.30
CA LEU A 65 -10.52 0.31 -6.44
C LEU A 65 -9.95 -0.10 -5.09
N VAL A 66 -9.79 0.85 -4.16
CA VAL A 66 -9.26 0.55 -2.83
C VAL A 66 -10.17 -0.46 -2.13
N ASN A 67 -11.48 -0.25 -2.11
CA ASN A 67 -12.42 -1.21 -1.50
C ASN A 67 -12.38 -2.60 -2.17
N GLU A 68 -12.23 -2.67 -3.49
CA GLU A 68 -12.09 -3.92 -4.22
C GLU A 68 -10.84 -4.68 -3.78
N ILE A 69 -9.69 -3.99 -3.69
CA ILE A 69 -8.43 -4.59 -3.25
C ILE A 69 -8.57 -5.18 -1.85
N PHE A 70 -9.14 -4.42 -0.91
CA PHE A 70 -9.37 -4.88 0.45
C PHE A 70 -10.27 -6.13 0.50
N SER A 71 -11.33 -6.13 -0.31
CA SER A 71 -12.28 -7.25 -0.38
C SER A 71 -11.68 -8.50 -1.02
N LYS A 72 -10.89 -8.33 -2.09
CA LYS A 72 -10.32 -9.43 -2.88
C LYS A 72 -9.16 -10.13 -2.18
N TYR A 73 -8.29 -9.38 -1.52
CA TYR A 73 -7.01 -9.91 -1.01
C TYR A 73 -6.97 -10.09 0.51
N LYS A 74 -8.04 -9.79 1.26
CA LYS A 74 -8.05 -9.86 2.73
C LYS A 74 -6.81 -9.18 3.32
N ILE A 75 -6.67 -7.88 3.05
CA ILE A 75 -5.50 -7.09 3.43
C ILE A 75 -5.35 -7.04 4.96
N ASN A 76 -4.21 -7.49 5.47
CA ASN A 76 -3.92 -7.54 6.92
C ASN A 76 -3.12 -6.34 7.41
N ALA A 77 -2.43 -5.65 6.51
CA ALA A 77 -1.64 -4.46 6.81
C ALA A 77 -1.49 -3.57 5.59
N VAL A 78 -1.25 -2.29 5.84
CA VAL A 78 -1.01 -1.27 4.82
C VAL A 78 0.31 -0.58 5.11
N ILE A 79 1.13 -0.41 4.10
CA ILE A 79 2.34 0.42 4.12
C ILE A 79 2.19 1.47 3.03
N ASN A 80 2.00 2.73 3.43
CA ASN A 80 1.59 3.80 2.51
C ASN A 80 2.78 4.69 2.13
N PHE A 81 3.32 4.55 0.91
CA PHE A 81 4.30 5.49 0.35
C PHE A 81 3.71 6.39 -0.75
N ALA A 82 2.48 6.13 -1.19
CA ALA A 82 1.83 6.94 -2.23
C ALA A 82 1.51 8.35 -1.71
N ALA A 83 2.11 9.35 -2.35
CA ALA A 83 1.86 10.77 -2.11
C ALA A 83 2.36 11.57 -3.31
N GLU A 84 1.77 12.74 -3.53
CA GLU A 84 2.43 13.82 -4.28
C GLU A 84 3.37 14.56 -3.33
N SER A 85 4.64 14.69 -3.72
CA SER A 85 5.72 15.10 -2.80
C SER A 85 6.53 16.31 -3.26
N HIS A 86 6.35 16.79 -4.50
CA HIS A 86 7.19 17.85 -5.04
C HIS A 86 6.71 19.24 -4.65
N VAL A 87 7.48 19.94 -3.82
CA VAL A 87 7.10 21.24 -3.25
C VAL A 87 6.65 22.25 -4.32
N ASP A 88 7.37 22.39 -5.43
CA ASP A 88 6.96 23.36 -6.47
C ASP A 88 5.61 23.02 -7.12
N ASN A 89 5.25 21.73 -7.20
CA ASN A 89 3.94 21.32 -7.72
C ASN A 89 2.83 21.66 -6.73
N SER A 90 3.11 21.72 -5.42
CA SER A 90 2.10 22.04 -4.41
C SER A 90 1.68 23.51 -4.48
N ILE A 91 2.60 24.39 -4.88
CA ILE A 91 2.32 25.80 -5.09
C ILE A 91 1.48 26.00 -6.36
N LYS A 92 1.80 25.26 -7.44
CA LYS A 92 1.13 25.42 -8.74
C LYS A 92 -0.23 24.73 -8.79
N ASN A 93 -0.33 23.50 -8.26
CA ASN A 93 -1.50 22.63 -8.36
C ASN A 93 -1.80 21.96 -6.99
N PRO A 94 -2.21 22.72 -5.97
CA PRO A 94 -2.44 22.19 -4.62
C PRO A 94 -3.54 21.12 -4.55
N ASP A 95 -4.52 21.15 -5.46
CA ASP A 95 -5.65 20.20 -5.47
C ASP A 95 -5.20 18.74 -5.59
N ILE A 96 -4.09 18.48 -6.31
CA ILE A 96 -3.52 17.13 -6.44
C ILE A 96 -2.99 16.63 -5.09
N PHE A 97 -2.41 17.51 -4.27
CA PHE A 97 -1.93 17.16 -2.93
C PHE A 97 -3.08 16.83 -2.00
N ILE A 98 -4.16 17.63 -2.04
CA ILE A 98 -5.36 17.34 -1.26
C ILE A 98 -5.97 16.01 -1.69
N LYS A 99 -6.10 15.78 -3.00
CA LYS A 99 -6.66 14.54 -3.56
C LYS A 99 -5.85 13.30 -3.16
N THR A 100 -4.55 13.30 -3.41
CA THR A 100 -3.73 12.11 -3.17
C THR A 100 -3.41 11.95 -1.68
N ASN A 101 -2.88 13.00 -1.04
CA ASN A 101 -2.29 12.87 0.29
C ASN A 101 -3.35 12.84 1.39
N ILE A 102 -4.45 13.57 1.21
CA ILE A 102 -5.53 13.63 2.21
C ILE A 102 -6.62 12.62 1.87
N TYR A 103 -7.31 12.79 0.73
CA TYR A 103 -8.42 11.90 0.38
C TYR A 103 -7.96 10.46 0.11
N GLY A 104 -6.81 10.27 -0.54
CA GLY A 104 -6.22 8.94 -0.74
C GLY A 104 -5.88 8.25 0.59
N THR A 105 -5.23 8.95 1.52
CA THR A 105 -4.96 8.42 2.87
C THR A 105 -6.25 8.09 3.62
N TRP A 106 -7.27 8.95 3.52
CA TRP A 106 -8.58 8.71 4.11
C TRP A 106 -9.22 7.42 3.56
N ASN A 107 -9.18 7.21 2.25
CA ASN A 107 -9.73 6.01 1.62
C ASN A 107 -9.04 4.74 2.14
N LEU A 108 -7.71 4.75 2.27
CA LEU A 108 -6.96 3.64 2.83
C LEU A 108 -7.34 3.35 4.28
N LEU A 109 -7.42 4.39 5.13
CA LEU A 109 -7.80 4.26 6.54
C LEU A 109 -9.22 3.75 6.70
N ASN A 110 -10.18 4.31 5.96
CA ASN A 110 -11.58 3.93 6.02
C ASN A 110 -11.79 2.48 5.54
N SER A 111 -11.11 2.08 4.46
CA SER A 111 -11.18 0.71 3.94
C SER A 111 -10.55 -0.29 4.90
N ALA A 112 -9.40 0.06 5.49
CA ALA A 112 -8.77 -0.72 6.55
C ALA A 112 -9.68 -0.87 7.78
N TYR A 113 -10.29 0.23 8.24
CA TYR A 113 -11.21 0.21 9.38
C TYR A 113 -12.40 -0.73 9.13
N LYS A 114 -13.11 -0.56 8.01
CA LYS A 114 -14.25 -1.43 7.62
C LYS A 114 -13.85 -2.90 7.48
N THR A 115 -12.64 -3.15 7.02
CA THR A 115 -12.11 -4.51 6.86
C THR A 115 -11.78 -5.12 8.21
N TRP A 116 -11.07 -4.40 9.08
CA TRP A 116 -10.46 -4.96 10.29
C TRP A 116 -11.34 -4.93 11.53
N PHE A 117 -12.29 -3.99 11.61
CA PHE A 117 -13.11 -3.75 12.80
C PHE A 117 -14.58 -4.10 12.56
N LEU A 118 -15.26 -4.57 13.61
CA LEU A 118 -16.72 -4.70 13.63
C LEU A 118 -17.36 -3.37 14.04
N GLU A 119 -16.75 -2.70 15.02
CA GLU A 119 -17.14 -1.41 15.58
C GLU A 119 -15.88 -0.74 16.17
N PRO A 120 -15.93 0.54 16.61
CA PRO A 120 -14.76 1.21 17.19
C PRO A 120 -14.14 0.37 18.31
N PHE A 121 -12.82 0.20 18.27
CA PHE A 121 -12.04 -0.57 19.24
C PHE A 121 -12.28 -2.09 19.28
N LEU A 122 -13.24 -2.65 18.52
CA LEU A 122 -13.48 -4.09 18.41
C LEU A 122 -12.99 -4.66 17.07
N LYS A 123 -11.81 -5.28 17.09
CA LYS A 123 -11.19 -5.91 15.91
C LYS A 123 -11.78 -7.30 15.64
N LYS A 124 -12.04 -7.64 14.37
CA LYS A 124 -12.44 -9.00 13.95
C LYS A 124 -11.33 -10.00 14.28
N ASP A 125 -11.70 -11.21 14.71
CA ASP A 125 -10.74 -12.23 15.19
C ASP A 125 -9.64 -12.56 14.19
N GLU A 126 -10.00 -12.68 12.92
CA GLU A 126 -9.08 -12.96 11.81
C GLU A 126 -8.03 -11.86 11.57
N PHE A 127 -8.23 -10.66 12.11
CA PHE A 127 -7.26 -9.56 12.05
C PHE A 127 -6.60 -9.26 13.41
N LYS A 128 -6.88 -10.03 14.48
CA LYS A 128 -6.26 -9.84 15.80
C LYS A 128 -4.78 -10.26 15.86
N GLN A 129 -4.31 -11.10 14.93
CA GLN A 129 -2.92 -11.52 14.91
C GLN A 129 -1.96 -10.33 14.69
N LYS A 130 -0.85 -10.32 15.44
CA LYS A 130 0.19 -9.31 15.27
C LYS A 130 0.83 -9.47 13.90
N PHE A 131 0.73 -8.43 13.10
CA PHE A 131 1.46 -8.30 11.85
C PHE A 131 2.96 -8.16 12.17
N LEU A 132 3.76 -9.14 11.75
CA LEU A 132 5.23 -9.12 11.74
C LEU A 132 5.93 -8.84 13.08
N LEU A 133 5.68 -9.66 14.10
CA LEU A 133 6.67 -9.87 15.17
C LEU A 133 6.75 -11.36 15.51
N SER A 134 7.10 -12.19 14.53
CA SER A 134 7.69 -13.49 14.86
C SER A 134 9.11 -13.22 15.37
N ASN A 135 9.26 -13.09 16.69
CA ASN A 135 10.35 -13.51 17.59
C ASN A 135 11.81 -13.72 17.08
N LYS A 136 12.24 -13.25 15.91
CA LYS A 136 13.54 -13.58 15.31
C LYS A 136 14.62 -12.50 15.51
N TYR A 137 14.25 -11.40 16.16
CA TYR A 137 15.16 -10.28 16.47
C TYR A 137 14.95 -9.74 17.91
N ARG A 138 14.61 -10.63 18.85
CA ARG A 138 14.85 -10.39 20.28
C ARG A 138 16.04 -11.22 20.73
#